data_AF-A0A0Q7RYQ6-F1
#
_entry.id   AF-A0A0Q7RYQ6-F1
#
_cell.length_a   1.000
_cell.length_b   1.000
_cell.length_c   1.000
_cell.angle_alpha   90.00
_cell.angle_beta   90.00
_cell.angle_gamma   90.00
#
_symmetry.space_group_name_H-M   'P 1'
#
loop_
_entity.id
_entity.type
_entity.pdbx_description
1 polymer ?
#
loop_
_entity_poly.entity_id
_entity_poly.type
_entity_poly.pdbx_seq_one_letter_code
_entity_poly.pdbx_strand_id
1 'polypeptide(L)'
;MTRRTLREWEYLGIGDDVVAGDISRHAADQLVAAAKRSGLGGSDGETVLVNGHSRLRAQQIVGVLVTPETTLEILPKIDGLDEGATRQRLIHMLARVLDLKIATGSLTQLGWQNHDLLEILIRLFCDQLFAVVHRGLPRRYVPHESDLPALRGRLDLQRQFTVLAAIPQRLACRYDELSADIALNRIMKAAVTRLHHIARSAESQRRLSELALVFADVRAVPVRNLPWDDVILDRTNATWASLLTLARLLLGERFQTTSLGSGEGFSLLFEMNTLFEEFIGRSLQRALAGSGWTVRLQGPRDHALLSEDNALRFATKPDIVVSDGQRVRLVIDTKWKRLTGPIEDQKRGVGQADVYQMMAYAQVYRCDRVMLLYPHHEKVGGLEGRQTGHLIRGTDDARLSIATVSLSDLASLDERLRRLVGSVIAPHQSVA
;
A
#
# COMPACT_ATOMS: atom_id res chain seq x y z
N MET A 1 -9.01 22.34 15.42
CA MET A 1 -8.93 21.29 14.39
C MET A 1 -9.87 20.16 14.78
N THR A 2 -10.87 19.84 13.95
CA THR A 2 -11.86 18.78 14.19
C THR A 2 -11.41 17.45 13.59
N ARG A 3 -11.70 16.33 14.27
CA ARG A 3 -11.46 14.98 13.74
C ARG A 3 -12.79 14.33 13.38
N ARG A 4 -12.86 13.73 12.20
CA ARG A 4 -14.01 12.96 11.72
C ARG A 4 -13.53 11.62 11.17
N THR A 5 -14.30 10.58 11.42
CA THR A 5 -14.12 9.25 10.85
C THR A 5 -15.37 8.91 10.04
N LEU A 6 -15.19 8.33 8.86
CA LEU A 6 -16.24 7.77 8.01
C LEU A 6 -15.80 6.39 7.53
N ARG A 7 -16.74 5.55 7.15
CA ARG A 7 -16.47 4.36 6.32
C ARG A 7 -16.70 4.70 4.84
N GLU A 8 -16.18 3.86 3.95
CA GLU A 8 -16.51 3.93 2.52
C GLU A 8 -18.03 4.05 2.33
N TRP A 9 -18.46 4.92 1.42
CA TRP A 9 -19.86 5.17 1.06
C TRP A 9 -20.72 5.89 2.10
N GLU A 10 -20.20 6.18 3.30
CA GLU A 10 -20.88 7.00 4.30
C GLU A 10 -20.84 8.50 3.95
N TYR A 11 -21.68 9.25 4.67
CA TYR A 11 -21.83 10.68 4.48
C TYR A 11 -21.37 11.45 5.72
N LEU A 12 -20.77 12.61 5.48
CA LEU A 12 -20.47 13.62 6.50
C LEU A 12 -21.31 14.85 6.22
N GLY A 13 -22.06 15.31 7.21
CA GLY A 13 -22.89 16.50 7.08
C GLY A 13 -22.06 17.79 6.99
N ILE A 14 -22.59 18.74 6.22
CA ILE A 14 -22.03 20.08 6.07
C ILE A 14 -23.05 21.07 6.63
N GLY A 15 -22.66 21.78 7.68
CA GLY A 15 -23.55 22.67 8.43
C GLY A 15 -22.88 23.26 9.67
N ASP A 16 -23.66 24.05 10.40
CA ASP A 16 -23.22 24.71 11.64
C ASP A 16 -23.55 23.88 12.90
N ASP A 17 -24.16 22.71 12.75
CA ASP A 17 -24.51 21.83 13.86
C ASP A 17 -23.30 21.00 14.33
N VAL A 18 -22.54 21.60 15.26
CA VAL A 18 -21.38 20.96 15.87
C VAL A 18 -21.78 19.71 16.69
N VAL A 19 -23.02 19.63 17.19
CA VAL A 19 -23.53 18.52 18.00
C VAL A 19 -23.81 17.30 17.13
N ALA A 20 -24.29 17.50 15.90
CA ALA A 20 -24.49 16.44 14.90
C ALA A 20 -23.18 15.88 14.32
N GLY A 21 -22.05 16.54 14.60
CA GLY A 21 -20.76 16.12 14.04
C GLY A 21 -20.50 16.67 12.63
N ASP A 22 -21.19 17.73 12.23
CA ASP A 22 -20.99 18.35 10.92
C ASP A 22 -19.63 19.04 10.82
N ILE A 23 -19.25 19.38 9.59
CA ILE A 23 -18.11 20.25 9.28
C ILE A 23 -18.59 21.50 8.53
N SER A 24 -17.83 22.58 8.64
CA SER A 24 -18.12 23.81 7.89
C SER A 24 -17.97 23.56 6.38
N ARG A 25 -18.68 24.35 5.56
CA ARG A 25 -18.52 24.36 4.10
C ARG A 25 -17.07 24.60 3.69
N HIS A 26 -16.39 25.51 4.39
CA HIS A 26 -14.98 25.82 4.16
C HIS A 26 -14.08 24.60 4.42
N ALA A 27 -14.26 23.90 5.54
CA ALA A 27 -13.52 22.67 5.83
C ALA A 27 -13.80 21.57 4.78
N ALA A 28 -15.06 21.45 4.33
CA ALA A 28 -15.42 20.52 3.27
C ALA A 28 -14.71 20.83 1.94
N ASP A 29 -14.62 22.11 1.57
CA ASP A 29 -13.90 22.55 0.37
C ASP A 29 -12.39 22.29 0.47
N GLN A 30 -11.79 22.49 1.63
CA GLN A 30 -10.39 22.15 1.87
C GLN A 30 -10.12 20.65 1.74
N LEU A 31 -11.03 19.80 2.26
CA LEU A 31 -10.92 18.34 2.13
C LEU A 31 -11.03 17.89 0.68
N VAL A 32 -11.97 18.45 -0.09
CA VAL A 32 -12.11 18.18 -1.53
C VAL A 32 -10.87 18.65 -2.29
N ALA A 33 -10.32 19.82 -1.95
CA ALA A 33 -9.09 20.32 -2.56
C ALA A 33 -7.88 19.43 -2.24
N ALA A 34 -7.78 18.90 -1.00
CA ALA A 34 -6.77 17.93 -0.62
C ALA A 34 -6.93 16.61 -1.38
N ALA A 35 -8.17 16.12 -1.55
CA ALA A 35 -8.48 14.94 -2.35
C ALA A 35 -8.15 15.14 -3.84
N LYS A 36 -8.48 16.30 -4.44
CA LYS A 36 -8.16 16.62 -5.84
C LYS A 36 -6.66 16.75 -6.11
N ARG A 37 -5.90 17.29 -5.15
CA ARG A 37 -4.44 17.29 -5.21
C ARG A 37 -3.84 15.90 -5.05
N SER A 38 -4.67 14.90 -4.71
CA SER A 38 -4.23 13.54 -4.66
C SER A 38 -4.25 12.88 -6.05
N GLY A 39 -3.26 12.05 -6.38
CA GLY A 39 -3.16 11.32 -7.64
C GLY A 39 -4.19 10.22 -7.76
N LEU A 40 -4.84 9.86 -6.64
CA LEU A 40 -6.02 9.02 -6.64
C LEU A 40 -7.32 9.82 -6.77
N GLY A 41 -7.29 11.16 -6.72
CA GLY A 41 -8.44 12.07 -6.73
C GLY A 41 -9.16 12.21 -8.08
N GLY A 42 -8.57 11.77 -9.18
CA GLY A 42 -9.10 12.06 -10.51
C GLY A 42 -9.07 13.57 -10.83
N SER A 43 -9.84 14.02 -11.84
CA SER A 43 -9.84 15.44 -12.24
C SER A 43 -10.37 16.37 -11.14
N ASP A 44 -11.34 15.89 -10.34
CA ASP A 44 -12.13 16.75 -9.45
C ASP A 44 -12.15 16.30 -7.98
N GLY A 45 -11.41 15.26 -7.61
CA GLY A 45 -11.40 14.70 -6.25
C GLY A 45 -12.53 13.69 -5.97
N GLU A 46 -13.47 13.55 -6.90
CA GLU A 46 -14.73 12.80 -6.73
C GLU A 46 -14.55 11.29 -6.58
N THR A 47 -13.41 10.75 -6.99
CA THR A 47 -13.02 9.35 -6.74
C THR A 47 -12.81 9.06 -5.26
N VAL A 48 -12.50 10.09 -4.45
CA VAL A 48 -12.29 10.00 -2.99
C VAL A 48 -13.52 10.55 -2.27
N LEU A 49 -13.94 11.77 -2.60
CA LEU A 49 -15.04 12.49 -1.96
C LEU A 49 -15.95 13.14 -3.00
N VAL A 50 -17.22 12.72 -3.02
CA VAL A 50 -18.26 13.40 -3.82
C VAL A 50 -18.82 14.55 -2.98
N ASN A 51 -18.71 15.76 -3.52
CA ASN A 51 -19.12 16.98 -2.85
C ASN A 51 -20.59 17.32 -3.16
N GLY A 52 -21.47 17.21 -2.18
CA GLY A 52 -22.85 17.69 -2.25
C GLY A 52 -23.03 19.05 -1.55
N HIS A 53 -24.23 19.62 -1.68
CA HIS A 53 -24.57 20.89 -1.04
C HIS A 53 -24.50 20.82 0.49
N SER A 54 -25.12 19.79 1.10
CA SER A 54 -25.23 19.61 2.56
C SER A 54 -24.47 18.41 3.10
N ARG A 55 -23.74 17.69 2.25
CA ARG A 55 -23.02 16.47 2.65
C ARG A 55 -21.84 16.16 1.73
N LEU A 56 -20.78 15.63 2.32
CA LEU A 56 -19.71 14.94 1.59
C LEU A 56 -19.97 13.43 1.64
N ARG A 57 -19.70 12.72 0.54
CA ARG A 57 -19.80 11.26 0.50
C ARG A 57 -18.44 10.63 0.22
N ALA A 58 -17.99 9.74 1.10
CA ALA A 58 -16.80 8.93 0.88
C ALA A 58 -17.03 7.89 -0.23
N GLN A 59 -16.00 7.58 -1.01
CA GLN A 59 -16.03 6.56 -2.07
C GLN A 59 -15.23 5.31 -1.65
N GLN A 60 -14.63 4.60 -2.61
CA GLN A 60 -13.85 3.36 -2.39
C GLN A 60 -12.38 3.60 -2.04
N ILE A 61 -12.01 4.84 -1.75
CA ILE A 61 -10.66 5.21 -1.35
C ILE A 61 -10.66 5.45 0.15
N VAL A 62 -9.79 4.72 0.86
CA VAL A 62 -9.64 4.80 2.32
C VAL A 62 -8.35 5.54 2.67
N GLY A 63 -8.22 6.01 3.90
CA GLY A 63 -7.02 6.70 4.34
C GLY A 63 -7.31 7.94 5.17
N VAL A 64 -6.42 8.92 5.13
CA VAL A 64 -6.55 10.18 5.89
C VAL A 64 -6.35 11.39 4.99
N LEU A 65 -7.22 12.37 5.14
CA LEU A 65 -7.10 13.72 4.60
C LEU A 65 -6.94 14.68 5.78
N VAL A 66 -5.89 15.49 5.74
CA VAL A 66 -5.55 16.47 6.78
C VAL A 66 -5.55 17.86 6.16
N THR A 67 -6.30 18.77 6.75
CA THR A 67 -6.30 20.21 6.45
C THR A 67 -6.07 20.97 7.77
N PRO A 68 -5.87 22.30 7.79
CA PRO A 68 -5.63 23.05 9.02
C PRO A 68 -6.82 22.97 9.98
N GLU A 69 -8.03 22.90 9.43
CA GLU A 69 -9.27 22.91 10.19
C GLU A 69 -9.75 21.51 10.54
N THR A 70 -9.55 20.52 9.66
CA THR A 70 -10.18 19.21 9.80
C THR A 70 -9.27 18.07 9.38
N THR A 71 -9.33 16.97 10.14
CA THR A 71 -8.83 15.67 9.72
C THR A 71 -9.99 14.73 9.45
N LEU A 72 -10.06 14.21 8.24
CA LEU A 72 -11.02 13.19 7.84
C LEU A 72 -10.30 11.86 7.64
N GLU A 73 -10.69 10.86 8.41
CA GLU A 73 -10.28 9.47 8.25
C GLU A 73 -11.39 8.69 7.54
N ILE A 74 -11.04 7.98 6.47
CA ILE A 74 -11.95 7.11 5.71
C ILE A 74 -11.49 5.66 5.93
N LEU A 75 -12.34 4.83 6.52
CA LEU A 75 -12.07 3.44 6.86
C LEU A 75 -12.77 2.48 5.87
N PRO A 76 -12.21 1.27 5.68
CA PRO A 76 -12.84 0.27 4.82
C PRO A 76 -14.18 -0.22 5.38
N LYS A 77 -15.08 -0.65 4.50
CA LYS A 77 -16.42 -1.17 4.82
C LYS A 77 -16.42 -2.60 5.38
N ILE A 78 -15.61 -2.89 6.41
CA ILE A 78 -15.55 -4.22 7.04
C ILE A 78 -16.65 -4.36 8.11
N ASP A 79 -17.45 -5.42 8.01
CA ASP A 79 -18.56 -5.68 8.94
C ASP A 79 -18.09 -6.29 10.26
N GLY A 80 -18.88 -6.09 11.32
CA GLY A 80 -18.66 -6.68 12.64
C GLY A 80 -17.49 -6.09 13.44
N LEU A 81 -16.84 -5.03 12.93
CA LEU A 81 -15.71 -4.36 13.58
C LEU A 81 -16.06 -2.93 13.96
N ASP A 82 -15.58 -2.48 15.12
CA ASP A 82 -15.55 -1.06 15.47
C ASP A 82 -14.45 -0.31 14.67
N GLU A 83 -14.37 1.01 14.80
CA GLU A 83 -13.37 1.81 14.09
C GLU A 83 -11.93 1.40 14.41
N GLY A 84 -11.63 1.09 15.67
CA GLY A 84 -10.28 0.73 16.13
C GLY A 84 -9.82 -0.60 15.53
N ALA A 85 -10.68 -1.61 15.56
CA ALA A 85 -10.44 -2.91 14.95
C ALA A 85 -10.36 -2.79 13.42
N THR A 86 -11.20 -1.96 12.79
CA THR A 86 -11.15 -1.71 11.35
C THR A 86 -9.82 -1.07 10.93
N ARG A 87 -9.34 -0.08 11.70
CA ARG A 87 -8.03 0.56 11.52
C ARG A 87 -6.89 -0.45 11.67
N GLN A 88 -6.99 -1.33 12.67
CA GLN A 88 -6.04 -2.44 12.86
C GLN A 88 -6.00 -3.36 11.62
N ARG A 89 -7.16 -3.72 11.06
CA ARG A 89 -7.23 -4.56 9.85
C ARG A 89 -6.62 -3.87 8.64
N LEU A 90 -6.90 -2.59 8.42
CA LEU A 90 -6.29 -1.83 7.34
C LEU A 90 -4.75 -1.80 7.48
N ILE A 91 -4.23 -1.55 8.68
CA ILE A 91 -2.77 -1.57 8.91
C ILE A 91 -2.18 -2.96 8.70
N HIS A 92 -2.85 -4.03 9.11
CA HIS A 92 -2.39 -5.39 8.83
C HIS A 92 -2.36 -5.70 7.32
N MET A 93 -3.35 -5.23 6.56
CA MET A 93 -3.37 -5.37 5.10
C MET A 93 -2.17 -4.63 4.49
N LEU A 94 -1.96 -3.36 4.88
CA LEU A 94 -0.83 -2.56 4.45
C LEU A 94 0.50 -3.21 4.82
N ALA A 95 0.63 -3.76 6.03
CA ALA A 95 1.82 -4.45 6.47
C ALA A 95 2.14 -5.65 5.59
N ARG A 96 1.13 -6.44 5.21
CA ARG A 96 1.31 -7.59 4.32
C ARG A 96 1.70 -7.15 2.91
N VAL A 97 1.05 -6.10 2.39
CA VAL A 97 1.28 -5.54 1.05
C VAL A 97 2.61 -4.80 0.94
N LEU A 98 3.12 -4.24 2.03
CA LEU A 98 4.40 -3.54 2.04
C LEU A 98 5.54 -4.40 2.60
N ASP A 99 5.27 -5.67 2.90
CA ASP A 99 6.21 -6.61 3.55
C ASP A 99 6.85 -6.02 4.82
N LEU A 100 6.03 -5.34 5.62
CA LEU A 100 6.46 -4.73 6.88
C LEU A 100 6.52 -5.79 7.96
N LYS A 101 7.69 -5.89 8.60
CA LYS A 101 7.88 -6.70 9.80
C LYS A 101 7.29 -5.97 11.00
N ILE A 102 5.99 -6.09 11.19
CA ILE A 102 5.34 -5.61 12.41
C ILE A 102 5.39 -6.72 13.46
N ALA A 103 6.13 -6.48 14.54
CA ALA A 103 6.13 -7.41 15.67
C ALA A 103 4.72 -7.47 16.28
N THR A 104 4.19 -8.67 16.50
CA THR A 104 2.83 -8.90 17.02
C THR A 104 2.57 -8.18 18.35
N GLY A 105 3.61 -7.96 19.17
CA GLY A 105 3.51 -7.21 20.43
C GLY A 105 3.55 -5.67 20.30
N SER A 106 4.10 -5.14 19.20
CA SER A 106 4.02 -3.70 18.91
C SER A 106 2.58 -3.30 18.54
N LEU A 107 1.83 -4.24 17.96
CA LEU A 107 0.45 -4.06 17.56
C LEU A 107 -0.56 -3.94 18.70
N THR A 108 -0.23 -4.22 19.95
CA THR A 108 -1.16 -4.05 21.07
C THR A 108 -0.93 -2.73 21.82
N GLN A 109 0.26 -2.13 21.69
CA GLN A 109 0.68 -0.92 22.43
C GLN A 109 0.41 0.40 21.67
N LEU A 110 0.00 0.33 20.41
CA LEU A 110 -0.14 1.50 19.51
C LEU A 110 -1.41 2.36 19.76
N GLY A 111 -2.25 2.04 20.75
CA GLY A 111 -3.37 2.90 21.15
C GLY A 111 -4.40 3.14 20.04
N TRP A 112 -4.82 2.06 19.36
CA TRP A 112 -5.65 2.04 18.14
C TRP A 112 -7.00 2.73 18.23
N GLN A 113 -7.57 2.81 19.43
CA GLN A 113 -8.87 3.44 19.64
C GLN A 113 -8.76 4.97 19.67
N ASN A 114 -7.60 5.51 20.06
CA ASN A 114 -7.47 6.95 20.34
C ASN A 114 -6.77 7.72 19.21
N HIS A 115 -6.04 7.03 18.32
CA HIS A 115 -5.29 7.65 17.23
C HIS A 115 -5.94 7.36 15.87
N ASP A 116 -5.68 8.20 14.87
CA ASP A 116 -6.03 7.88 13.48
C ASP A 116 -4.91 7.10 12.79
N LEU A 117 -5.24 6.58 11.61
CA LEU A 117 -4.35 5.79 10.78
C LEU A 117 -2.99 6.48 10.56
N LEU A 118 -2.97 7.80 10.35
CA LEU A 118 -1.74 8.55 10.11
C LEU A 118 -0.84 8.53 11.35
N GLU A 119 -1.37 8.86 12.53
CA GLU A 119 -0.59 8.83 13.78
C GLU A 119 -0.03 7.44 14.07
N ILE A 120 -0.81 6.38 13.80
CA ILE A 120 -0.34 5.01 14.02
C ILE A 120 0.79 4.65 13.07
N LEU A 121 0.70 5.04 11.79
CA LEU A 121 1.77 4.81 10.82
C LEU A 121 3.03 5.63 11.13
N ILE A 122 2.87 6.86 11.60
CA ILE A 122 3.99 7.69 12.08
C ILE A 122 4.67 7.00 13.26
N ARG A 123 3.90 6.53 14.25
CA ARG A 123 4.46 5.84 15.42
C ARG A 123 5.17 4.55 15.03
N LEU A 124 4.58 3.76 14.13
CA LEU A 124 5.21 2.55 13.58
C LEU A 124 6.54 2.89 12.89
N PHE A 125 6.58 3.95 12.08
CA PHE A 125 7.81 4.42 11.43
C PHE A 125 8.86 4.84 12.46
N CYS A 126 8.49 5.64 13.46
CA CYS A 126 9.38 6.06 14.53
C CYS A 126 9.95 4.87 15.30
N ASP A 127 9.11 3.92 15.73
CA ASP A 127 9.53 2.75 16.49
C ASP A 127 10.52 1.88 15.69
N GLN A 128 10.25 1.65 14.41
CA GLN A 128 11.20 0.94 13.53
C GLN A 128 12.49 1.72 13.34
N LEU A 129 12.42 3.05 13.16
CA LEU A 129 13.57 3.88 12.90
C LEU A 129 14.49 3.96 14.12
N PHE A 130 13.92 4.13 15.33
CA PHE A 130 14.69 4.05 16.57
C PHE A 130 15.41 2.71 16.71
N ALA A 131 14.71 1.60 16.44
CA ALA A 131 15.29 0.26 16.59
C ALA A 131 16.53 0.04 15.70
N VAL A 132 16.55 0.61 14.49
CA VAL A 132 17.72 0.52 13.59
C VAL A 132 18.77 1.58 13.89
N VAL A 133 18.37 2.80 14.25
CA VAL A 133 19.28 3.92 14.57
C VAL A 133 20.09 3.65 15.83
N HIS A 134 19.52 2.93 16.81
CA HIS A 134 20.25 2.50 18.01
C HIS A 134 21.49 1.64 17.69
N ARG A 135 21.55 1.04 16.50
CA ARG A 135 22.70 0.26 16.02
C ARG A 135 23.71 1.11 15.24
N GLY A 136 23.44 2.40 15.07
CA GLY A 136 24.24 3.35 14.30
C GLY A 136 23.63 3.69 12.93
N LEU A 137 23.87 4.91 12.46
CA LEU A 137 23.51 5.31 11.11
C LEU A 137 24.36 4.56 10.07
N PRO A 138 23.77 4.07 8.97
CA PRO A 138 24.51 3.51 7.86
C PRO A 138 25.46 4.56 7.29
N ARG A 139 26.72 4.17 7.10
CA ARG A 139 27.76 5.03 6.52
C ARG A 139 28.34 4.35 5.28
N ARG A 140 28.74 5.14 4.29
CA ARG A 140 29.44 4.64 3.11
C ARG A 140 30.63 5.50 2.78
N TYR A 141 31.60 4.88 2.14
CA TYR A 141 32.72 5.57 1.50
C TYR A 141 32.19 6.33 0.29
N VAL A 142 32.27 7.66 0.35
CA VAL A 142 31.87 8.55 -0.75
C VAL A 142 33.14 9.20 -1.30
N PRO A 143 33.35 9.21 -2.63
CA PRO A 143 34.51 9.86 -3.22
C PRO A 143 34.44 11.36 -2.96
N HIS A 144 35.55 11.91 -2.47
CA HIS A 144 35.70 13.31 -2.15
C HIS A 144 36.93 13.87 -2.87
N GLU A 145 36.79 15.08 -3.42
CA GLU A 145 37.88 15.82 -4.04
C GLU A 145 38.11 17.11 -3.24
N SER A 146 39.35 17.38 -2.81
CA SER A 146 39.66 18.58 -2.02
C SER A 146 41.10 19.02 -2.19
N ASP A 147 41.34 20.32 -2.07
CA ASP A 147 42.65 20.95 -2.22
C ASP A 147 43.26 21.18 -0.83
N LEU A 148 44.08 20.22 -0.38
CA LEU A 148 44.57 20.10 1.00
C LEU A 148 46.06 20.46 1.12
N PRO A 149 46.53 20.94 2.28
CA PRO A 149 47.96 21.24 2.49
C PRO A 149 48.83 19.98 2.61
N ALA A 150 48.24 18.81 2.79
CA ALA A 150 48.91 17.52 2.89
C ALA A 150 48.16 16.46 2.09
N LEU A 151 48.89 15.47 1.56
CA LEU A 151 48.31 14.43 0.71
C LEU A 151 47.38 13.53 1.52
N ARG A 152 46.11 13.45 1.12
CA ARG A 152 45.11 12.51 1.63
C ARG A 152 44.60 11.66 0.47
N GLY A 153 44.73 10.33 0.57
CA GLY A 153 44.36 9.42 -0.52
C GLY A 153 45.31 9.53 -1.72
N ARG A 154 44.77 9.83 -2.90
CA ARG A 154 45.51 9.91 -4.18
C ARG A 154 45.57 11.34 -4.69
N LEU A 155 46.66 11.69 -5.38
CA LEU A 155 46.80 12.99 -6.04
C LEU A 155 46.13 12.97 -7.42
N ASP A 156 45.26 13.93 -7.69
CA ASP A 156 44.74 14.22 -9.02
C ASP A 156 45.79 14.99 -9.81
N LEU A 157 46.64 14.24 -10.54
CA LEU A 157 47.74 14.79 -11.32
C LEU A 157 47.25 15.82 -12.36
N GLN A 158 46.13 15.54 -13.02
CA GLN A 158 45.59 16.44 -14.03
C GLN A 158 45.22 17.78 -13.41
N ARG A 159 44.47 17.77 -12.31
CA ARG A 159 44.03 19.00 -11.65
C ARG A 159 45.19 19.71 -10.94
N GLN A 160 46.18 18.98 -10.44
CA GLN A 160 47.39 19.54 -9.83
C GLN A 160 48.21 20.37 -10.83
N PHE A 161 48.42 19.84 -12.04
CA PHE A 161 49.25 20.50 -13.05
C PHE A 161 48.47 21.45 -13.97
N THR A 162 47.15 21.54 -13.84
CA THR A 162 46.31 22.50 -14.59
C THR A 162 45.77 23.60 -13.70
N VAL A 163 44.91 23.27 -12.73
CA VAL A 163 44.18 24.23 -11.89
C VAL A 163 45.05 24.75 -10.75
N LEU A 164 45.82 23.88 -10.09
CA LEU A 164 46.65 24.25 -8.93
C LEU A 164 48.13 24.51 -9.25
N ALA A 165 48.50 24.60 -10.53
CA ALA A 165 49.90 24.74 -10.94
C ALA A 165 50.60 25.95 -10.30
N ALA A 166 49.86 27.05 -10.05
CA ALA A 166 50.36 28.27 -9.43
C ALA A 166 50.24 28.30 -7.89
N ILE A 167 49.66 27.26 -7.26
CA ILE A 167 49.40 27.21 -5.81
C ILE A 167 50.04 25.94 -5.21
N PRO A 168 51.38 25.86 -5.11
CA PRO A 168 52.09 24.64 -4.72
C PRO A 168 51.85 24.23 -3.25
N GLN A 169 51.27 25.13 -2.43
CA GLN A 169 50.92 24.87 -1.03
C GLN A 169 49.64 24.02 -0.89
N ARG A 170 48.94 23.70 -1.99
CA ARG A 170 47.76 22.84 -2.00
C ARG A 170 47.93 21.68 -2.96
N LEU A 171 47.47 20.51 -2.52
CA LEU A 171 47.49 19.26 -3.26
C LEU A 171 46.05 18.88 -3.63
N ALA A 172 45.79 18.68 -4.93
CA ALA A 172 44.51 18.22 -5.44
C ALA A 172 44.29 16.75 -5.04
N CYS A 173 43.67 16.51 -3.89
CA CYS A 173 43.50 15.18 -3.32
C CYS A 173 42.15 14.56 -3.72
N ARG A 174 42.17 13.27 -4.07
CA ARG A 174 41.01 12.39 -4.23
C ARG A 174 41.07 11.29 -3.19
N TYR A 175 40.08 11.21 -2.32
CA TYR A 175 40.01 10.20 -1.26
C TYR A 175 38.57 9.79 -0.99
N ASP A 176 38.39 8.60 -0.42
CA ASP A 176 37.08 8.14 0.01
C ASP A 176 36.86 8.48 1.48
N GLU A 177 35.76 9.15 1.79
CA GLU A 177 35.39 9.52 3.15
C GLU A 177 34.19 8.72 3.64
N LEU A 178 34.30 8.17 4.85
CA LEU A 178 33.19 7.45 5.48
C LEU A 178 32.13 8.45 5.95
N SER A 179 31.10 8.65 5.13
CA SER A 179 30.05 9.64 5.36
C SER A 179 28.72 8.99 5.76
N ALA A 180 27.99 9.63 6.69
CA ALA A 180 26.59 9.33 6.97
C ALA A 180 25.64 10.07 6.01
N ASP A 181 26.14 11.02 5.21
CA ASP A 181 25.35 11.79 4.24
C ASP A 181 25.13 11.00 2.94
N ILE A 182 24.46 9.85 3.06
CA ILE A 182 24.14 8.94 1.96
C ILE A 182 22.65 9.02 1.57
N ALA A 183 22.31 8.51 0.39
CA ALA A 183 20.93 8.52 -0.14
C ALA A 183 19.88 8.02 0.88
N LEU A 184 20.13 6.87 1.51
CA LEU A 184 19.24 6.29 2.52
C LEU A 184 18.96 7.24 3.68
N ASN A 185 20.00 7.85 4.26
CA ASN A 185 19.84 8.74 5.41
C ASN A 185 19.20 10.07 5.01
N ARG A 186 19.46 10.58 3.80
CA ARG A 186 18.79 11.78 3.26
C ARG A 186 17.29 11.57 3.11
N ILE A 187 16.87 10.38 2.66
CA ILE A 187 15.46 9.98 2.59
C ILE A 187 14.84 9.92 3.99
N MET A 188 15.52 9.29 4.95
CA MET A 188 15.02 9.19 6.32
C MET A 188 14.90 10.57 6.99
N LYS A 189 15.88 11.45 6.78
CA LYS A 189 15.82 12.85 7.22
C LYS A 189 14.60 13.55 6.62
N ALA A 190 14.37 13.43 5.31
CA ALA A 190 13.21 14.04 4.67
C ALA A 190 11.88 13.49 5.20
N ALA A 191 11.80 12.17 5.46
CA ALA A 191 10.64 11.56 6.11
C ALA A 191 10.42 12.14 7.51
N VAL A 192 11.44 12.13 8.38
CA VAL A 192 11.35 12.68 9.75
C VAL A 192 10.93 14.14 9.73
N THR A 193 11.56 14.98 8.92
CA THR A 193 11.21 16.41 8.80
C THR A 193 9.77 16.60 8.34
N ARG A 194 9.34 15.86 7.31
CA ARG A 194 7.96 15.95 6.83
C ARG A 194 6.95 15.51 7.88
N LEU A 195 7.20 14.37 8.50
CA LEU A 195 6.33 13.80 9.52
C LEU A 195 6.21 14.73 10.74
N HIS A 196 7.29 15.42 11.10
CA HIS A 196 7.28 16.37 12.21
C HIS A 196 6.28 17.53 11.99
N HIS A 197 6.08 17.97 10.75
CA HIS A 197 5.12 19.02 10.41
C HIS A 197 3.66 18.56 10.37
N ILE A 198 3.40 17.25 10.19
CA ILE A 198 2.03 16.71 10.08
C ILE A 198 1.59 15.92 11.31
N ALA A 199 2.53 15.49 12.15
CA ALA A 199 2.24 14.82 13.41
C ALA A 199 1.55 15.77 14.38
N ARG A 200 0.50 15.28 15.03
CA ARG A 200 -0.34 16.04 15.96
C ARG A 200 -0.27 15.49 17.38
N SER A 201 0.04 14.20 17.55
CA SER A 201 0.25 13.66 18.89
C SER A 201 1.58 14.13 19.48
N ALA A 202 1.56 14.56 20.74
CA ALA A 202 2.75 15.01 21.45
C ALA A 202 3.82 13.91 21.53
N GLU A 203 3.40 12.64 21.63
CA GLU A 203 4.33 11.50 21.61
C GLU A 203 5.04 11.37 20.26
N SER A 204 4.30 11.42 19.13
CA SER A 204 4.89 11.38 17.80
C SER A 204 5.83 12.56 17.57
N GLN A 205 5.43 13.77 17.96
CA GLN A 205 6.26 14.98 17.82
C GLN A 205 7.57 14.86 18.61
N ARG A 206 7.51 14.44 19.88
CA ARG A 206 8.69 14.22 20.72
C ARG A 206 9.67 13.23 20.07
N ARG A 207 9.15 12.07 19.64
CA ARG A 207 9.92 11.01 18.97
C ARG A 207 10.58 11.51 17.68
N LEU A 208 9.85 12.29 16.88
CA LEU A 208 10.36 12.86 15.64
C LEU A 208 11.44 13.92 15.90
N SER A 209 11.32 14.72 16.97
CA SER A 209 12.38 15.66 17.38
C SER A 209 13.67 14.96 17.77
N GLU A 210 13.57 13.87 18.53
CA GLU A 210 14.72 13.03 18.91
C GLU A 210 15.40 12.44 17.67
N LEU A 211 14.61 11.91 16.74
CA LEU A 211 15.13 11.41 15.46
C LEU A 211 15.74 12.53 14.61
N ALA A 212 15.16 13.74 14.61
CA ALA A 212 15.70 14.87 13.86
C ALA A 212 17.12 15.25 14.32
N LEU A 213 17.40 15.12 15.63
CA LEU A 213 18.74 15.33 16.19
C LEU A 213 19.74 14.30 15.66
N VAL A 214 19.35 13.03 15.54
CA VAL A 214 20.19 11.97 14.98
C VAL A 214 20.61 12.29 13.54
N PHE A 215 19.71 12.88 12.75
CA PHE A 215 19.96 13.24 11.35
C PHE A 215 20.47 14.68 11.17
N ALA A 216 20.95 15.36 12.21
CA ALA A 216 21.38 16.76 12.15
C ALA A 216 22.46 16.98 11.06
N ASP A 217 23.48 16.13 11.01
CA ASP A 217 24.63 16.23 10.10
C ASP A 217 24.36 15.69 8.68
N VAL A 218 23.18 15.12 8.43
CA VAL A 218 22.80 14.63 7.10
C VAL A 218 22.24 15.77 6.27
N ARG A 219 22.56 15.85 4.98
CA ARG A 219 22.06 16.95 4.13
C ARG A 219 20.54 16.88 3.96
N ALA A 220 19.88 18.02 4.09
CA ALA A 220 18.46 18.13 3.76
C ALA A 220 18.25 18.13 2.24
N VAL A 221 17.30 17.33 1.77
CA VAL A 221 16.95 17.25 0.34
C VAL A 221 15.43 17.41 0.22
N PRO A 222 14.92 18.30 -0.65
CA PRO A 222 13.49 18.41 -0.91
C PRO A 222 12.91 17.07 -1.37
N VAL A 223 11.69 16.73 -0.93
CA VAL A 223 11.05 15.44 -1.24
C VAL A 223 11.06 15.11 -2.74
N ARG A 224 10.82 16.12 -3.59
CA ARG A 224 10.84 16.00 -5.06
C ARG A 224 12.19 15.61 -5.68
N ASN A 225 13.28 15.82 -4.95
CA ASN A 225 14.65 15.62 -5.41
C ASN A 225 15.34 14.47 -4.65
N LEU A 226 14.56 13.61 -3.97
CA LEU A 226 15.12 12.53 -3.17
C LEU A 226 15.81 11.48 -4.04
N PRO A 227 17.01 11.01 -3.65
CA PRO A 227 17.82 10.09 -4.44
C PRO A 227 17.38 8.64 -4.24
N TRP A 228 16.16 8.31 -4.67
CA TRP A 228 15.57 6.99 -4.45
C TRP A 228 16.30 5.85 -5.17
N ASP A 229 16.80 6.12 -6.36
CA ASP A 229 17.49 5.13 -7.21
C ASP A 229 18.95 4.91 -6.79
N ASP A 230 19.53 5.85 -6.03
CA ASP A 230 20.89 5.75 -5.50
C ASP A 230 20.96 4.92 -4.21
N VAL A 231 19.81 4.44 -3.69
CA VAL A 231 19.77 3.65 -2.47
C VAL A 231 20.27 2.24 -2.75
N ILE A 232 21.41 1.90 -2.15
CA ILE A 232 21.97 0.56 -2.22
C ILE A 232 21.73 -0.15 -0.90
N LEU A 233 20.90 -1.19 -0.95
CA LEU A 233 20.68 -2.11 0.15
C LEU A 233 21.56 -3.35 -0.02
N ASP A 234 22.39 -3.62 0.99
CA ASP A 234 23.29 -4.76 1.08
C ASP A 234 23.11 -5.49 2.43
N ARG A 235 23.96 -6.48 2.71
CA ARG A 235 23.86 -7.28 3.95
C ARG A 235 24.02 -6.45 5.22
N THR A 236 24.73 -5.32 5.17
CA THR A 236 25.01 -4.46 6.33
C THR A 236 23.82 -3.56 6.70
N ASN A 237 22.94 -3.24 5.75
CA ASN A 237 21.80 -2.36 5.96
C ASN A 237 20.45 -2.99 5.55
N ALA A 238 20.40 -4.31 5.35
CA ALA A 238 19.19 -5.04 4.96
C ALA A 238 17.99 -4.80 5.90
N THR A 239 18.24 -4.49 7.18
CA THR A 239 17.20 -4.15 8.16
C THR A 239 16.48 -2.83 7.85
N TRP A 240 17.05 -1.97 7.00
CA TRP A 240 16.48 -0.69 6.59
C TRP A 240 15.48 -0.83 5.44
N ALA A 241 15.35 -2.00 4.83
CA ALA A 241 14.46 -2.22 3.69
C ALA A 241 12.99 -1.90 4.03
N SER A 242 12.48 -2.36 5.19
CA SER A 242 11.11 -2.08 5.62
C SER A 242 10.87 -0.60 5.90
N LEU A 243 11.87 0.08 6.47
CA LEU A 243 11.84 1.51 6.71
C LEU A 243 11.86 2.32 5.42
N LEU A 244 12.64 1.89 4.44
CA LEU A 244 12.62 2.50 3.11
C LEU A 244 11.22 2.38 2.49
N THR A 245 10.57 1.23 2.58
CA THR A 245 9.19 1.05 2.10
C THR A 245 8.20 1.95 2.86
N LEU A 246 8.30 2.06 4.18
CA LEU A 246 7.48 2.98 4.97
C LEU A 246 7.74 4.45 4.63
N ALA A 247 9.00 4.83 4.42
CA ALA A 247 9.35 6.19 4.00
C ALA A 247 8.76 6.50 2.62
N ARG A 248 8.81 5.57 1.66
CA ARG A 248 8.16 5.72 0.35
C ARG A 248 6.65 5.92 0.46
N LEU A 249 6.01 5.18 1.36
CA LEU A 249 4.58 5.37 1.67
C LEU A 249 4.32 6.77 2.22
N LEU A 250 4.98 7.14 3.32
CA LEU A 250 4.73 8.39 4.06
C LEU A 250 5.18 9.66 3.31
N LEU A 251 6.13 9.53 2.39
CA LEU A 251 6.57 10.60 1.49
C LEU A 251 5.75 10.64 0.18
N GLY A 252 4.89 9.66 -0.08
CA GLY A 252 3.95 9.65 -1.20
C GLY A 252 4.56 9.30 -2.56
N GLU A 253 5.41 8.27 -2.61
CA GLU A 253 6.01 7.77 -3.85
C GLU A 253 5.31 6.51 -4.40
N ARG A 254 4.57 5.79 -3.53
CA ARG A 254 3.75 4.63 -3.90
C ARG A 254 2.35 4.76 -3.30
N PHE A 255 1.33 4.54 -4.13
CA PHE A 255 -0.10 4.59 -3.78
C PHE A 255 -0.62 5.93 -3.26
N GLN A 256 0.17 7.00 -3.34
CA GLN A 256 -0.15 8.29 -2.74
C GLN A 256 0.52 9.46 -3.43
N THR A 257 0.02 10.62 -3.07
CA THR A 257 0.38 11.94 -3.54
C THR A 257 0.28 12.86 -2.36
N THR A 258 1.30 13.66 -2.20
CA THR A 258 1.61 14.20 -0.91
C THR A 258 2.00 15.65 -1.21
N SER A 259 0.97 16.50 -1.33
CA SER A 259 1.13 17.86 -1.86
C SER A 259 1.23 18.87 -0.72
N LEU A 260 2.44 19.29 -0.35
CA LEU A 260 2.65 20.60 0.29
C LEU A 260 2.98 21.61 -0.82
N GLY A 261 1.93 22.12 -1.46
CA GLY A 261 1.97 23.44 -2.10
C GLY A 261 1.46 24.47 -1.10
N SER A 262 1.46 25.75 -1.46
CA SER A 262 0.91 26.87 -0.68
C SER A 262 -0.54 26.71 -0.18
N GLY A 263 -1.22 25.60 -0.50
CA GLY A 263 -2.50 25.18 0.09
C GLY A 263 -2.30 24.03 1.09
N GLU A 264 -2.50 24.35 2.35
CA GLU A 264 -2.23 23.57 3.56
C GLU A 264 -3.03 22.25 3.62
N GLY A 265 -2.51 21.13 3.10
CA GLY A 265 -3.18 19.84 3.33
C GLY A 265 -2.36 18.62 2.96
N PHE A 266 -2.56 17.52 3.69
CA PHE A 266 -1.85 16.26 3.52
C PHE A 266 -2.85 15.13 3.25
N SER A 267 -2.53 14.25 2.30
CA SER A 267 -3.37 13.10 1.97
C SER A 267 -2.56 11.81 1.99
N LEU A 268 -3.06 10.82 2.72
CA LEU A 268 -2.54 9.45 2.80
C LEU A 268 -3.67 8.49 2.44
N LEU A 269 -3.83 8.22 1.15
CA LEU A 269 -4.98 7.49 0.60
C LEU A 269 -4.60 6.13 0.01
N PHE A 270 -5.55 5.20 -0.06
CA PHE A 270 -5.35 3.84 -0.56
C PHE A 270 -6.57 3.41 -1.34
N GLU A 271 -6.36 2.91 -2.57
CA GLU A 271 -7.42 2.34 -3.39
C GLU A 271 -7.72 0.91 -2.92
N MET A 272 -8.95 0.66 -2.47
CA MET A 272 -9.29 -0.59 -1.78
C MET A 272 -9.35 -1.81 -2.69
N ASN A 273 -9.70 -1.67 -3.97
CA ASN A 273 -9.68 -2.82 -4.88
C ASN A 273 -8.24 -3.35 -5.03
N THR A 274 -7.31 -2.45 -5.32
CA THR A 274 -5.88 -2.75 -5.48
C THR A 274 -5.27 -3.27 -4.18
N LEU A 275 -5.59 -2.64 -3.05
CA LEU A 275 -5.08 -3.08 -1.75
C LEU A 275 -5.59 -4.47 -1.38
N PHE A 276 -6.88 -4.75 -1.61
CA PHE A 276 -7.47 -6.05 -1.34
C PHE A 276 -6.86 -7.14 -2.24
N GLU A 277 -6.69 -6.84 -3.53
CA GLU A 277 -6.09 -7.73 -4.50
C GLU A 277 -4.66 -8.13 -4.10
N GLU A 278 -3.78 -7.14 -3.88
CA GLU A 278 -2.40 -7.39 -3.45
C GLU A 278 -2.35 -8.12 -2.11
N PHE A 279 -3.24 -7.76 -1.18
CA PHE A 279 -3.32 -8.38 0.13
C PHE A 279 -3.64 -9.87 0.04
N ILE A 280 -4.66 -10.24 -0.74
CA ILE A 280 -5.05 -11.63 -0.94
C ILE A 280 -3.97 -12.39 -1.70
N GLY A 281 -3.40 -11.80 -2.76
CA GLY A 281 -2.33 -12.44 -3.53
C GLY A 281 -1.12 -12.78 -2.69
N ARG A 282 -0.63 -11.85 -1.86
CA ARG A 282 0.50 -12.10 -0.95
C ARG A 282 0.15 -13.06 0.18
N SER A 283 -1.09 -13.00 0.68
CA SER A 283 -1.57 -13.96 1.69
C SER A 283 -1.61 -15.37 1.10
N LEU A 284 -2.04 -15.53 -0.16
CA LEU A 284 -2.00 -16.79 -0.88
C LEU A 284 -0.59 -17.29 -1.15
N GLN A 285 0.34 -16.42 -1.54
CA GLN A 285 1.76 -16.79 -1.70
C GLN A 285 2.32 -17.41 -0.42
N ARG A 286 2.05 -16.81 0.74
CA ARG A 286 2.48 -17.36 2.03
C ARG A 286 1.70 -18.62 2.41
N ALA A 287 0.39 -18.62 2.22
CA ALA A 287 -0.47 -19.76 2.51
C ALA A 287 -0.11 -21.00 1.70
N LEU A 288 0.33 -20.85 0.46
CA LEU A 288 0.66 -21.97 -0.43
C LEU A 288 2.16 -22.27 -0.51
N ALA A 289 2.98 -21.54 0.25
CA ALA A 289 4.40 -21.83 0.35
C ALA A 289 4.63 -23.28 0.83
N GLY A 290 5.42 -24.04 0.06
CA GLY A 290 5.73 -25.45 0.35
C GLY A 290 4.66 -26.47 -0.06
N SER A 291 3.53 -26.05 -0.66
CA SER A 291 2.48 -26.98 -1.09
C SER A 291 2.68 -27.57 -2.50
N GLY A 292 3.79 -27.23 -3.18
CA GLY A 292 4.01 -27.54 -4.59
C GLY A 292 3.26 -26.62 -5.56
N TRP A 293 2.47 -25.66 -5.08
CA TRP A 293 1.82 -24.64 -5.90
C TRP A 293 2.61 -23.34 -5.89
N THR A 294 2.63 -22.66 -7.03
CA THR A 294 3.22 -21.34 -7.20
C THR A 294 2.11 -20.32 -7.45
N VAL A 295 2.13 -19.23 -6.69
CA VAL A 295 1.18 -18.12 -6.81
C VAL A 295 1.87 -16.92 -7.46
N ARG A 296 1.31 -16.45 -8.57
CA ARG A 296 1.73 -15.24 -9.27
C ARG A 296 0.62 -14.20 -9.17
N LEU A 297 0.98 -12.98 -8.79
CA LEU A 297 0.07 -11.84 -8.81
C LEU A 297 0.20 -11.15 -10.18
N GLN A 298 -0.89 -10.56 -10.65
CA GLN A 298 -0.89 -9.64 -11.78
C GLN A 298 -0.21 -10.27 -13.01
N GLY A 299 -0.58 -11.51 -13.35
CA GLY A 299 -0.04 -12.20 -14.52
C GLY A 299 -0.11 -13.73 -14.47
N PRO A 300 0.38 -14.44 -15.51
CA PRO A 300 1.01 -13.90 -16.71
C PRO A 300 0.03 -13.11 -17.58
N ARG A 301 0.56 -12.21 -18.42
CA ARG A 301 -0.23 -11.49 -19.43
C ARG A 301 -0.34 -12.36 -20.67
N ASP A 302 -1.55 -12.53 -21.17
CA ASP A 302 -1.82 -13.20 -22.45
C ASP A 302 -2.98 -12.49 -23.18
N HIS A 303 -3.35 -12.91 -24.37
CA HIS A 303 -4.23 -12.15 -25.26
C HIS A 303 -5.46 -12.97 -25.65
N ALA A 304 -6.62 -12.32 -25.62
CA ALA A 304 -7.89 -12.98 -25.94
C ALA A 304 -8.06 -13.21 -27.45
N LEU A 305 -7.43 -12.39 -28.29
CA LEU A 305 -7.65 -12.39 -29.74
C LEU A 305 -6.33 -12.27 -30.51
N LEU A 306 -6.39 -12.71 -31.77
CA LEU A 306 -5.41 -12.44 -32.81
C LEU A 306 -6.08 -11.57 -33.87
N SER A 307 -5.38 -10.58 -34.43
CA SER A 307 -5.84 -9.94 -35.66
C SER A 307 -5.56 -10.84 -36.87
N GLU A 308 -6.09 -10.46 -38.04
CA GLU A 308 -5.94 -11.23 -39.29
C GLU A 308 -4.47 -11.44 -39.71
N ASP A 309 -3.58 -10.54 -39.27
CA ASP A 309 -2.12 -10.60 -39.42
C ASP A 309 -1.42 -11.36 -38.27
N ASN A 310 -2.16 -12.09 -37.44
CA ASN A 310 -1.68 -12.81 -36.25
C ASN A 310 -1.04 -11.93 -35.16
N ALA A 311 -1.28 -10.61 -35.15
CA ALA A 311 -0.85 -9.79 -34.01
C ALA A 311 -1.75 -10.06 -32.79
N LEU A 312 -1.14 -10.17 -31.61
CA LEU A 312 -1.85 -10.37 -30.34
C LEU A 312 -2.68 -9.13 -29.96
N ARG A 313 -3.98 -9.32 -29.69
CA ARG A 313 -4.93 -8.25 -29.37
C ARG A 313 -5.69 -8.55 -28.08
N PHE A 314 -6.13 -7.49 -27.39
CA PHE A 314 -6.93 -7.57 -26.17
C PHE A 314 -6.22 -8.38 -25.07
N ALA A 315 -5.20 -7.75 -24.47
CA ALA A 315 -4.49 -8.34 -23.37
C ALA A 315 -5.42 -8.58 -22.17
N THR A 316 -5.29 -9.76 -21.60
CA THR A 316 -5.91 -10.20 -20.36
C THR A 316 -4.83 -10.34 -19.31
N LYS A 317 -5.18 -10.03 -18.06
CA LYS A 317 -4.25 -10.08 -16.94
C LYS A 317 -5.04 -10.39 -15.67
N PRO A 318 -5.07 -11.65 -15.22
CA PRO A 318 -5.72 -11.99 -13.98
C PRO A 318 -5.01 -11.40 -12.77
N ASP A 319 -5.78 -11.12 -11.73
CA ASP A 319 -5.27 -10.65 -10.44
C ASP A 319 -4.31 -11.68 -9.83
N ILE A 320 -4.71 -12.96 -9.81
CA ILE A 320 -3.94 -14.02 -9.14
C ILE A 320 -4.04 -15.32 -9.94
N VAL A 321 -2.90 -15.96 -10.15
CA VAL A 321 -2.78 -17.26 -10.83
C VAL A 321 -2.08 -18.25 -9.91
N VAL A 322 -2.72 -19.38 -9.68
CA VAL A 322 -2.14 -20.53 -8.97
C VAL A 322 -1.80 -21.61 -9.99
N SER A 323 -0.55 -22.09 -9.96
CA SER A 323 -0.04 -23.11 -10.88
C SER A 323 0.72 -24.20 -10.13
N ASP A 324 0.84 -25.38 -10.73
CA ASP A 324 1.71 -26.47 -10.23
C ASP A 324 3.10 -26.47 -10.92
N GLY A 325 3.49 -25.33 -11.50
CA GLY A 325 4.73 -25.17 -12.26
C GLY A 325 4.63 -25.52 -13.75
N GLN A 326 3.68 -26.37 -14.13
CA GLN A 326 3.45 -26.77 -15.53
C GLN A 326 2.15 -26.17 -16.09
N ARG A 327 1.08 -26.19 -15.30
CA ARG A 327 -0.26 -25.76 -15.73
C ARG A 327 -0.88 -24.77 -14.74
N VAL A 328 -1.65 -23.82 -15.28
CA VAL A 328 -2.51 -22.96 -14.47
C VAL A 328 -3.66 -23.81 -13.91
N ARG A 329 -3.70 -23.92 -12.58
CA ARG A 329 -4.68 -24.75 -11.86
C ARG A 329 -5.88 -23.97 -11.37
N LEU A 330 -5.70 -22.68 -11.11
CA LEU A 330 -6.77 -21.80 -10.67
C LEU A 330 -6.42 -20.36 -11.05
N VAL A 331 -7.38 -19.67 -11.66
CA VAL A 331 -7.34 -18.21 -11.82
C VAL A 331 -8.30 -17.59 -10.81
N ILE A 332 -7.83 -16.61 -10.05
CA ILE A 332 -8.64 -15.89 -9.06
C ILE A 332 -8.67 -14.42 -9.46
N ASP A 333 -9.86 -13.85 -9.46
CA ASP A 333 -10.10 -12.42 -9.63
C ASP A 333 -10.81 -11.92 -8.35
N THR A 334 -10.29 -10.86 -7.76
CA THR A 334 -10.73 -10.34 -6.47
C THR A 334 -11.59 -9.10 -6.67
N LYS A 335 -12.66 -8.97 -5.88
CA LYS A 335 -13.57 -7.83 -6.00
C LYS A 335 -13.88 -7.25 -4.62
N TRP A 336 -13.60 -5.96 -4.41
CA TRP A 336 -13.94 -5.25 -3.17
C TRP A 336 -15.41 -4.78 -3.12
N LYS A 337 -16.34 -5.73 -3.17
CA LYS A 337 -17.79 -5.49 -3.20
C LYS A 337 -18.51 -6.40 -2.21
N ARG A 338 -19.67 -5.93 -1.72
CA ARG A 338 -20.59 -6.74 -0.92
C ARG A 338 -21.47 -7.56 -1.87
N LEU A 339 -21.37 -8.87 -1.79
CA LEU A 339 -22.35 -9.76 -2.44
C LEU A 339 -23.72 -9.63 -1.77
N THR A 340 -24.80 -9.85 -2.51
CA THR A 340 -26.13 -9.95 -1.93
C THR A 340 -26.44 -11.38 -1.53
N GLY A 341 -27.33 -11.56 -0.56
CA GLY A 341 -27.76 -12.88 -0.13
C GLY A 341 -28.54 -13.61 -1.25
N PRO A 342 -28.55 -14.96 -1.26
CA PRO A 342 -29.24 -15.74 -2.28
C PRO A 342 -30.76 -15.52 -2.32
N ILE A 343 -31.34 -15.00 -1.23
CA ILE A 343 -32.76 -14.65 -1.14
C ILE A 343 -33.04 -13.32 -1.88
N GLU A 344 -32.10 -12.39 -1.86
CA GLU A 344 -32.26 -11.06 -2.46
C GLU A 344 -31.96 -11.08 -3.97
N ASP A 345 -30.94 -11.83 -4.39
CA ASP A 345 -30.56 -11.97 -5.78
C ASP A 345 -30.00 -13.37 -6.04
N GLN A 346 -30.59 -14.08 -7.00
CA GLN A 346 -30.12 -15.39 -7.42
C GLN A 346 -28.70 -15.34 -8.01
N LYS A 347 -28.29 -14.20 -8.58
CA LYS A 347 -26.92 -13.91 -9.04
C LYS A 347 -25.99 -13.47 -7.91
N ARG A 348 -26.51 -13.30 -6.68
CA ARG A 348 -25.78 -12.87 -5.47
C ARG A 348 -25.00 -11.55 -5.66
N GLY A 349 -25.45 -10.69 -6.56
CA GLY A 349 -24.79 -9.41 -6.85
C GLY A 349 -23.53 -9.54 -7.71
N VAL A 350 -23.28 -10.70 -8.32
CA VAL A 350 -22.17 -10.89 -9.26
C VAL A 350 -22.46 -10.21 -10.59
N GLY A 351 -21.55 -9.35 -11.04
CA GLY A 351 -21.69 -8.61 -12.28
C GLY A 351 -21.52 -9.50 -13.52
N GLN A 352 -22.32 -9.24 -14.57
CA GLN A 352 -22.19 -9.98 -15.83
C GLN A 352 -20.82 -9.81 -16.48
N ALA A 353 -20.24 -8.61 -16.41
CA ALA A 353 -18.89 -8.34 -16.89
C ALA A 353 -17.84 -9.21 -16.17
N ASP A 354 -17.99 -9.41 -14.86
CA ASP A 354 -17.09 -10.25 -14.06
C ASP A 354 -17.18 -11.71 -14.52
N VAL A 355 -18.39 -12.23 -14.77
CA VAL A 355 -18.58 -13.60 -15.29
C VAL A 355 -17.93 -13.78 -16.66
N TYR A 356 -18.13 -12.82 -17.59
CA TYR A 356 -17.51 -12.90 -18.92
C TYR A 356 -15.99 -12.80 -18.86
N GLN A 357 -15.45 -11.98 -17.95
CA GLN A 357 -14.02 -11.92 -17.68
C GLN A 357 -13.48 -13.28 -17.22
N MET A 358 -14.17 -13.95 -16.29
CA MET A 358 -13.76 -15.29 -15.84
C MET A 358 -13.84 -16.34 -16.96
N MET A 359 -14.84 -16.26 -17.84
CA MET A 359 -14.93 -17.13 -19.01
C MET A 359 -13.75 -16.90 -19.98
N ALA A 360 -13.39 -15.64 -20.23
CA ALA A 360 -12.22 -15.31 -21.02
C ALA A 360 -10.93 -15.84 -20.37
N TYR A 361 -10.78 -15.73 -19.05
CA TYR A 361 -9.64 -16.29 -18.35
C TYR A 361 -9.57 -17.81 -18.44
N ALA A 362 -10.70 -18.52 -18.28
CA ALA A 362 -10.73 -19.97 -18.43
C ALA A 362 -10.21 -20.41 -19.80
N GLN A 363 -10.64 -19.71 -20.86
CA GLN A 363 -10.23 -19.97 -22.24
C GLN A 363 -8.75 -19.64 -22.49
N VAL A 364 -8.34 -18.40 -22.19
CA VAL A 364 -6.99 -17.90 -22.50
C VAL A 364 -5.92 -18.68 -21.74
N TYR A 365 -6.14 -18.94 -20.45
CA TYR A 365 -5.17 -19.62 -19.60
C TYR A 365 -5.36 -21.15 -19.56
N ARG A 366 -6.27 -21.71 -20.38
CA ARG A 366 -6.60 -23.15 -20.47
C ARG A 366 -6.83 -23.77 -19.09
N CYS A 367 -7.58 -23.05 -18.27
CA CYS A 367 -7.79 -23.35 -16.87
C CYS A 367 -9.24 -23.75 -16.60
N ASP A 368 -9.42 -24.93 -16.01
CA ASP A 368 -10.74 -25.50 -15.74
C ASP A 368 -11.34 -24.98 -14.42
N ARG A 369 -10.60 -24.16 -13.66
CA ARG A 369 -11.04 -23.59 -12.39
C ARG A 369 -10.79 -22.11 -12.37
N VAL A 370 -11.86 -21.34 -12.24
CA VAL A 370 -11.81 -19.89 -12.09
C VAL A 370 -12.62 -19.49 -10.87
N MET A 371 -12.17 -18.46 -10.15
CA MET A 371 -12.79 -18.02 -8.90
C MET A 371 -12.95 -16.51 -8.87
N LEU A 372 -14.15 -16.04 -8.50
CA LEU A 372 -14.36 -14.68 -8.03
C LEU A 372 -14.33 -14.68 -6.50
N LEU A 373 -13.45 -13.86 -5.92
CA LEU A 373 -13.24 -13.80 -4.48
C LEU A 373 -13.59 -12.41 -3.93
N TYR A 374 -14.50 -12.39 -2.96
CA TYR A 374 -15.04 -11.17 -2.35
C TYR A 374 -14.72 -11.10 -0.84
N PRO A 375 -14.75 -9.93 -0.20
CA PRO A 375 -14.79 -9.86 1.26
C PRO A 375 -16.09 -10.48 1.79
N HIS A 376 -15.96 -11.33 2.81
CA HIS A 376 -17.12 -11.89 3.50
C HIS A 376 -17.77 -10.83 4.40
N HIS A 377 -19.09 -10.88 4.49
CA HIS A 377 -19.88 -10.04 5.37
C HIS A 377 -21.22 -10.72 5.68
N GLU A 378 -21.87 -10.28 6.77
CA GLU A 378 -23.00 -11.00 7.37
C GLU A 378 -24.18 -11.22 6.40
N LYS A 379 -24.44 -10.25 5.52
CA LYS A 379 -25.57 -10.30 4.57
C LYS A 379 -25.42 -11.32 3.44
N VAL A 380 -24.22 -11.85 3.18
CA VAL A 380 -24.06 -12.98 2.23
C VAL A 380 -24.80 -14.22 2.73
N GLY A 381 -24.92 -14.36 4.05
CA GLY A 381 -25.40 -15.57 4.71
C GLY A 381 -24.39 -16.71 4.68
N GLY A 382 -24.53 -17.64 5.62
CA GLY A 382 -23.64 -18.81 5.73
C GLY A 382 -22.25 -18.49 6.27
N LEU A 383 -21.38 -19.50 6.28
CA LEU A 383 -19.96 -19.35 6.61
C LEU A 383 -19.20 -18.81 5.41
N GLU A 384 -18.06 -18.18 5.68
CA GLU A 384 -17.12 -17.82 4.62
C GLU A 384 -16.57 -19.04 3.85
N GLY A 385 -15.84 -18.78 2.77
CA GLY A 385 -15.35 -19.80 1.84
C GLY A 385 -16.18 -19.84 0.56
N ARG A 386 -16.29 -21.03 -0.05
CA ARG A 386 -17.00 -21.23 -1.32
C ARG A 386 -18.51 -21.08 -1.10
N GLN A 387 -19.10 -20.10 -1.77
CA GLN A 387 -20.51 -19.75 -1.66
C GLN A 387 -21.39 -20.49 -2.67
N THR A 388 -20.89 -20.62 -3.90
CA THR A 388 -21.55 -21.37 -4.98
C THR A 388 -20.53 -21.73 -6.07
N GLY A 389 -20.91 -22.58 -7.01
CA GLY A 389 -20.14 -22.85 -8.21
C GLY A 389 -21.01 -23.20 -9.41
N HIS A 390 -20.54 -22.84 -10.60
CA HIS A 390 -21.24 -23.01 -11.86
C HIS A 390 -20.34 -23.71 -12.88
N LEU A 391 -20.91 -24.60 -13.68
CA LEU A 391 -20.24 -25.17 -14.85
C LEU A 391 -20.26 -24.13 -15.99
N ILE A 392 -19.13 -23.93 -16.65
CA ILE A 392 -19.04 -23.08 -17.84
C ILE A 392 -19.61 -23.87 -19.01
N ARG A 393 -20.73 -23.40 -19.55
CA ARG A 393 -21.43 -24.06 -20.66
C ARG A 393 -20.49 -24.21 -21.87
N GLY A 394 -20.51 -25.39 -22.48
CA GLY A 394 -19.66 -25.70 -23.65
C GLY A 394 -18.25 -26.18 -23.29
N THR A 395 -18.00 -26.50 -22.02
CA THR A 395 -16.75 -27.13 -21.56
C THR A 395 -17.06 -28.45 -20.85
N ASP A 396 -16.10 -29.36 -20.81
CA ASP A 396 -16.29 -30.67 -20.18
C ASP A 396 -16.43 -30.56 -18.66
N ASP A 397 -15.57 -29.76 -18.01
CA ASP A 397 -15.59 -29.56 -16.56
C ASP A 397 -15.05 -28.17 -16.11
N ALA A 398 -15.01 -27.16 -16.98
CA ALA A 398 -14.53 -25.85 -16.53
C ALA A 398 -15.56 -25.19 -15.59
N ARG A 399 -15.12 -24.65 -14.45
CA ARG A 399 -16.01 -24.19 -13.38
C ARG A 399 -15.64 -22.81 -12.86
N LEU A 400 -16.66 -21.97 -12.71
CA LEU A 400 -16.60 -20.71 -11.97
C LEU A 400 -17.06 -20.93 -10.53
N SER A 401 -16.21 -20.62 -9.56
CA SER A 401 -16.56 -20.60 -8.14
C SER A 401 -16.72 -19.16 -7.65
N ILE A 402 -17.76 -18.90 -6.87
CA ILE A 402 -17.92 -17.63 -6.14
C ILE A 402 -17.57 -17.92 -4.68
N ALA A 403 -16.62 -17.17 -4.14
CA ALA A 403 -16.13 -17.37 -2.79
C ALA A 403 -16.02 -16.04 -2.04
N THR A 404 -16.06 -16.12 -0.72
CA THR A 404 -15.85 -14.98 0.16
C THR A 404 -14.81 -15.30 1.22
N VAL A 405 -14.05 -14.30 1.66
CA VAL A 405 -13.08 -14.45 2.74
C VAL A 405 -13.29 -13.40 3.83
N SER A 406 -13.39 -13.84 5.07
CA SER A 406 -13.51 -12.95 6.22
C SER A 406 -12.20 -12.27 6.54
N LEU A 407 -12.27 -10.95 6.73
CA LEU A 407 -11.18 -10.11 7.21
C LEU A 407 -11.27 -9.82 8.72
N SER A 408 -12.25 -10.39 9.42
CA SER A 408 -12.39 -10.19 10.87
C SER A 408 -11.28 -10.88 11.66
N ASP A 409 -10.80 -12.05 11.23
CA ASP A 409 -9.67 -12.77 11.85
C ASP A 409 -8.53 -13.00 10.85
N LEU A 410 -7.47 -12.20 10.95
CA LEU A 410 -6.31 -12.34 10.06
C LEU A 410 -5.29 -13.39 10.52
N ALA A 411 -5.40 -13.90 11.76
CA ALA A 411 -4.44 -14.87 12.29
C ALA A 411 -4.59 -16.24 11.61
N SER A 412 -5.84 -16.68 11.40
CA SER A 412 -6.17 -17.93 10.70
C SER A 412 -6.27 -17.81 9.18
N LEU A 413 -6.10 -16.59 8.63
CA LEU A 413 -6.37 -16.29 7.22
C LEU A 413 -5.58 -17.19 6.26
N ASP A 414 -4.28 -17.37 6.51
CA ASP A 414 -3.42 -18.16 5.62
C ASP A 414 -3.92 -19.62 5.52
N GLU A 415 -4.35 -20.21 6.64
CA GLU A 415 -4.92 -21.56 6.67
C GLU A 415 -6.29 -21.63 5.97
N ARG A 416 -7.16 -20.64 6.20
CA ARG A 416 -8.46 -20.55 5.54
C ARG A 416 -8.34 -20.42 4.03
N LEU A 417 -7.41 -19.59 3.55
CA LEU A 417 -7.12 -19.44 2.12
C LEU A 417 -6.57 -20.74 1.51
N ARG A 418 -5.66 -21.43 2.21
CA ARG A 418 -5.16 -22.74 1.76
C ARG A 418 -6.29 -23.75 1.60
N ARG A 419 -7.20 -23.84 2.58
CA ARG A 419 -8.38 -24.72 2.52
C ARG A 419 -9.32 -24.35 1.37
N LEU A 420 -9.59 -23.05 1.19
CA LEU A 420 -10.43 -22.55 0.10
C LEU A 420 -9.87 -22.95 -1.27
N VAL A 421 -8.58 -22.67 -1.53
CA VAL A 421 -7.94 -23.05 -2.79
C VAL A 421 -7.98 -24.57 -3.00
N GLY A 422 -7.65 -25.36 -1.96
CA GLY A 422 -7.73 -26.81 -2.01
C GLY A 422 -9.12 -27.32 -2.40
N SER A 423 -10.17 -26.77 -1.80
CA SER A 423 -11.56 -27.14 -2.09
C SER A 423 -12.05 -26.81 -3.51
N VAL A 424 -11.42 -25.82 -4.17
CA VAL A 424 -11.80 -25.42 -5.53
C VAL A 424 -11.00 -26.18 -6.57
N ILE A 425 -9.73 -26.49 -6.29
CA ILE A 425 -8.88 -27.27 -7.19
C ILE A 425 -9.21 -28.76 -7.15
N ALA A 426 -9.63 -29.30 -5.99
CA ALA A 426 -9.96 -30.71 -5.86
C ALA A 426 -11.06 -31.14 -6.87
N PRO A 427 -10.92 -32.32 -7.50
CA PRO A 427 -11.98 -32.86 -8.34
C PRO A 427 -13.24 -33.07 -7.48
N HIS A 428 -14.40 -32.63 -7.99
CA HIS A 428 -15.67 -32.99 -7.37
C HIS A 428 -15.79 -34.51 -7.46
N GLN A 429 -15.83 -35.18 -6.31
CA GLN A 429 -16.30 -36.56 -6.28
C GLN A 429 -17.76 -36.51 -6.75
N SER A 430 -18.02 -37.05 -7.93
CA SER A 430 -19.40 -37.29 -8.36
C SER A 430 -20.02 -38.19 -7.30
N VAL A 431 -20.99 -37.67 -6.56
CA VAL A 431 -21.95 -38.53 -5.87
C VAL A 431 -22.68 -39.26 -6.99
N ALA A 432 -22.27 -40.52 -7.19
CA ALA A 432 -22.91 -41.45 -8.12
C ALA A 432 -24.28 -41.86 -7.58
#